data_AF-A0A1H0VQY7-F1
#
_entry.id   AF-A0A1H0VQY7-F1
#
_cell.length_a   1.000
_cell.length_b   1.000
_cell.length_c   1.000
_cell.angle_alpha   90.00
_cell.angle_beta   90.00
_cell.angle_gamma   90.00
#
_symmetry.space_group_name_H-M   'P 1'
#
loop_
_entity.id
_entity.type
_entity.pdbx_description
1 polymer ?
#
loop_
_entity_poly.entity_id
_entity_poly.type
_entity_poly.pdbx_seq_one_letter_code
_entity_poly.pdbx_strand_id
1 'polypeptide(L)'
;MIGHHATRGLAALSPRGATGGAADVLRRTALAAHTDATHVFDELIEDFFPTQPPTELFQPEPGCSDTTFTGSAADVTALAGQLVAGILHALADPADPRTMATLIVRIPVGPTAAQPAGPRWLTWPDDTLVTDEATGYDVRITPAALAEMRAEARRGARVRGPRVETGGTLLGVVDDATGVVFVDEATGPPPDSLLTEAYFRHGLDGVSNHLAARREATGNLSRFLGMWHTHPHTAAQPSATDRAAMTSLTLPLDDAPARALVLTAGGPGPVWHKWLATGDGPDFYAHLAARTAPAATEPPASEAPAHLGPVTWWPGGYAIRLHRPVPVPRKGSRS
;
A
#
# COMPACT_ATOMS: atom_id res chain seq x y z
N MET A 1 7.99 -22.88 -4.82
CA MET A 1 7.65 -22.64 -6.24
C MET A 1 8.92 -22.78 -7.06
N ILE A 2 8.83 -23.43 -8.22
CA ILE A 2 9.93 -23.57 -9.17
C ILE A 2 9.50 -22.87 -10.46
N GLY A 3 10.41 -22.09 -11.04
CA GLY A 3 10.15 -21.33 -12.26
C GLY A 3 9.98 -22.23 -13.48
N HIS A 4 9.37 -21.71 -14.54
CA HIS A 4 9.02 -22.46 -15.74
C HIS A 4 10.24 -22.99 -16.53
N HIS A 5 11.42 -22.43 -16.29
CA HIS A 5 12.69 -22.94 -16.85
C HIS A 5 13.48 -23.84 -15.89
N ALA A 6 12.97 -24.12 -14.69
CA ALA A 6 13.68 -24.84 -13.63
C ALA A 6 15.06 -24.27 -13.23
N THR A 7 15.35 -23.01 -13.56
CA THR A 7 16.61 -22.36 -13.21
C THR A 7 16.50 -21.52 -11.93
N ARG A 8 15.28 -21.34 -11.41
CA ARG A 8 14.98 -20.48 -10.26
C ARG A 8 13.91 -21.10 -9.37
N GLY A 9 13.98 -20.78 -8.08
CA GLY A 9 13.03 -21.22 -7.10
C GLY A 9 12.75 -20.17 -6.03
N LEU A 10 11.50 -20.12 -5.57
CA LEU A 10 11.03 -19.27 -4.48
C LEU A 10 10.42 -20.12 -3.37
N ALA A 11 10.69 -19.79 -2.12
CA ALA A 11 9.96 -20.30 -0.96
C ALA A 11 9.56 -19.16 -0.03
N ALA A 12 8.27 -19.07 0.25
CA ALA A 12 7.72 -18.15 1.23
C ALA A 12 7.76 -18.79 2.62
N LEU A 13 8.22 -18.02 3.60
CA LEU A 13 8.23 -18.35 5.02
C LEU A 13 7.37 -17.33 5.76
N SER A 14 6.31 -17.82 6.40
CA SER A 14 5.52 -17.07 7.36
C SER A 14 5.53 -17.83 8.68
N PRO A 15 6.27 -17.35 9.69
CA PRO A 15 6.29 -17.98 11.01
C PRO A 15 4.94 -17.90 11.72
N ARG A 16 4.75 -18.77 12.73
CA ARG A 16 3.55 -18.72 13.57
C ARG A 16 3.47 -17.38 14.31
N GLY A 17 2.36 -16.68 14.13
CA GLY A 17 2.12 -15.38 14.77
C GLY A 17 2.60 -14.18 13.95
N ALA A 18 3.19 -14.41 12.77
CA ALA A 18 3.35 -13.37 11.77
C ALA A 18 1.96 -12.92 11.25
N THR A 19 1.90 -11.67 10.82
CA THR A 19 0.68 -10.98 10.40
C THR A 19 0.19 -11.34 9.00
N GLY A 20 1.08 -11.86 8.14
CA GLY A 20 0.75 -12.28 6.77
C GLY A 20 1.06 -13.75 6.50
N GLY A 21 0.34 -14.36 5.55
CA GLY A 21 0.53 -15.74 5.12
C GLY A 21 1.47 -15.88 3.91
N ALA A 22 1.51 -17.06 3.31
CA ALA A 22 2.36 -17.31 2.13
C ALA A 22 1.98 -16.43 0.92
N ALA A 23 0.69 -16.19 0.70
CA ALA A 23 0.21 -15.31 -0.38
C ALA A 23 0.70 -13.87 -0.20
N ASP A 24 0.67 -13.36 1.04
CA ASP A 24 1.21 -12.04 1.40
C ASP A 24 2.69 -11.93 1.09
N VAL A 25 3.45 -12.95 1.48
CA VAL A 25 4.91 -13.00 1.29
C VAL A 25 5.25 -13.03 -0.20
N LEU A 26 4.52 -13.82 -1.00
CA LEU A 26 4.68 -13.82 -2.45
C LEU A 26 4.30 -12.49 -3.08
N ARG A 27 3.20 -11.86 -2.64
CA ARG A 27 2.80 -10.52 -3.09
C ARG A 27 3.87 -9.47 -2.78
N ARG A 28 4.44 -9.49 -1.57
CA ARG A 28 5.55 -8.61 -1.16
C ARG A 28 6.81 -8.86 -1.98
N THR A 29 7.08 -10.11 -2.31
CA THR A 29 8.20 -10.49 -3.19
C THR A 29 8.00 -9.89 -4.57
N ALA A 30 6.80 -10.00 -5.14
CA ALA A 30 6.46 -9.41 -6.42
C ALA A 30 6.61 -7.87 -6.40
N LEU A 31 6.07 -7.21 -5.37
CA LEU A 31 6.24 -5.76 -5.19
C LEU A 31 7.71 -5.36 -5.07
N ALA A 32 8.50 -6.08 -4.27
CA ALA A 32 9.93 -5.83 -4.11
C ALA A 32 10.70 -6.04 -5.41
N ALA A 33 10.32 -7.04 -6.22
CA ALA A 33 10.93 -7.28 -7.52
C ALA A 33 10.61 -6.15 -8.51
N HIS A 34 9.34 -5.76 -8.63
CA HIS A 34 8.91 -4.68 -9.53
C HIS A 34 9.48 -3.30 -9.17
N THR A 35 9.69 -3.04 -7.88
CA THR A 35 10.18 -1.73 -7.40
C THR A 35 11.69 -1.68 -7.18
N ASP A 36 12.41 -2.74 -7.52
CA ASP A 36 13.87 -2.78 -7.43
C ASP A 36 14.52 -1.95 -8.54
N ALA A 37 15.02 -0.77 -8.19
CA ALA A 37 15.74 0.10 -9.11
C ALA A 37 17.07 -0.48 -9.64
N THR A 38 17.56 -1.59 -9.06
CA THR A 38 18.79 -2.24 -9.50
C THR A 38 18.59 -3.31 -10.56
N HIS A 39 17.33 -3.65 -10.89
CA HIS A 39 16.98 -4.67 -11.87
C HIS A 39 17.55 -6.07 -11.55
N VAL A 40 17.86 -6.34 -10.28
CA VAL A 40 18.43 -7.63 -9.80
C VAL A 40 17.36 -8.72 -9.71
N PHE A 41 16.09 -8.36 -9.82
CA PHE A 41 14.95 -9.27 -9.73
C PHE A 41 14.06 -9.30 -10.98
N ASP A 42 14.48 -8.68 -12.09
CA ASP A 42 13.71 -8.65 -13.35
C ASP A 42 13.36 -10.06 -13.81
N GLU A 43 14.29 -11.00 -13.67
CA GLU A 43 14.08 -12.38 -14.06
C GLU A 43 13.11 -13.14 -13.13
N LEU A 44 12.84 -12.63 -11.92
CA LEU A 44 11.78 -13.18 -11.07
C LEU A 44 10.41 -12.69 -11.51
N ILE A 45 10.33 -11.46 -12.03
CA ILE A 45 9.10 -10.92 -12.59
C ILE A 45 8.66 -11.79 -13.76
N GLU A 46 9.55 -12.04 -14.72
CA GLU A 46 9.26 -12.88 -15.88
C GLU A 46 8.81 -14.29 -15.50
N ASP A 47 9.44 -14.89 -14.49
CA ASP A 47 9.30 -16.31 -14.17
C ASP A 47 8.16 -16.61 -13.19
N PHE A 48 7.88 -15.69 -12.25
CA PHE A 48 6.92 -15.91 -11.16
C PHE A 48 5.81 -14.86 -11.09
N PHE A 49 6.04 -13.65 -11.59
CA PHE A 49 5.10 -12.53 -11.44
C PHE A 49 4.86 -11.81 -12.78
N PRO A 50 4.60 -12.53 -13.89
CA PRO A 50 4.53 -11.90 -15.19
C PRO A 50 3.29 -10.99 -15.27
N THR A 51 3.46 -9.80 -15.85
CA THR A 51 2.36 -8.83 -16.03
C THR A 51 1.39 -9.26 -17.12
N GLN A 52 1.79 -10.17 -17.99
CA GLN A 52 0.95 -10.83 -18.97
C GLN A 52 1.02 -12.35 -18.81
N PRO A 53 -0.11 -13.07 -18.95
CA PRO A 53 -0.09 -14.52 -18.87
C PRO A 53 0.79 -15.12 -19.98
N PRO A 54 1.54 -16.21 -19.71
CA PRO A 54 2.29 -16.90 -20.75
C PRO A 54 1.36 -17.35 -21.87
N THR A 55 1.79 -17.14 -23.11
CA THR A 55 1.01 -17.49 -24.31
C THR A 55 1.18 -18.96 -24.73
N GLU A 56 2.29 -19.59 -24.34
CA GLU A 56 2.56 -21.00 -24.60
C GLU A 56 2.08 -21.87 -23.44
N LEU A 57 0.92 -22.50 -23.62
CA LEU A 57 0.42 -23.53 -22.72
C LEU A 57 1.03 -24.88 -23.09
N PHE A 58 1.87 -25.42 -22.20
CA PHE A 58 2.22 -26.84 -22.25
C PHE A 58 1.26 -27.60 -21.35
N GLN A 59 0.40 -28.45 -21.92
CA GLN A 59 -0.51 -29.32 -21.18
C GLN A 59 -0.23 -30.78 -21.58
N PRO A 60 0.52 -31.55 -20.76
CA PRO A 60 0.95 -32.90 -21.13
C PRO A 60 -0.23 -33.89 -21.19
N GLU A 61 -1.33 -33.64 -20.45
CA GLU A 61 -2.53 -34.48 -20.50
C GLU A 61 -3.83 -33.69 -20.23
N PRO A 62 -4.95 -34.04 -20.90
CA PRO A 62 -6.24 -33.41 -20.65
C PRO A 62 -6.76 -33.76 -19.25
N GLY A 63 -6.97 -32.76 -18.40
CA GLY A 63 -7.62 -32.91 -17.09
C GLY A 63 -6.73 -32.64 -15.87
N CYS A 64 -5.42 -32.48 -16.05
CA CYS A 64 -4.55 -31.94 -15.00
C CYS A 64 -4.58 -30.41 -15.05
N SER A 65 -5.00 -29.77 -13.96
CA SER A 65 -5.05 -28.30 -13.83
C SER A 65 -3.74 -27.70 -13.28
N ASP A 66 -2.72 -28.52 -13.09
CA ASP A 66 -1.43 -28.08 -12.56
C ASP A 66 -0.59 -27.40 -13.65
N THR A 67 0.09 -26.33 -13.28
CA THR A 67 1.01 -25.60 -14.15
C THR A 67 2.16 -26.53 -14.55
N THR A 68 2.21 -26.92 -15.82
CA THR A 68 3.23 -27.81 -16.35
C THR A 68 4.27 -27.04 -17.17
N PHE A 69 5.55 -27.32 -16.93
CA PHE A 69 6.67 -26.71 -17.64
C PHE A 69 7.68 -27.79 -18.06
N THR A 70 8.54 -27.48 -19.02
CA THR A 70 9.65 -28.36 -19.43
C THR A 70 10.93 -27.91 -18.77
N GLY A 71 11.55 -28.78 -17.97
CA GLY A 71 12.78 -28.44 -17.24
C GLY A 71 13.63 -29.65 -16.87
N SER A 72 14.88 -29.38 -16.50
CA SER A 72 15.85 -30.37 -16.05
C SER A 72 15.46 -30.98 -14.71
N ALA A 73 15.32 -32.30 -14.65
CA ALA A 73 14.99 -33.01 -13.41
C ALA A 73 16.06 -32.81 -12.32
N ALA A 74 17.34 -32.69 -12.71
CA ALA A 74 18.44 -32.43 -11.79
C ALA A 74 18.30 -31.04 -11.14
N ASP A 75 17.97 -30.02 -11.94
CA ASP A 75 17.84 -28.65 -11.46
C ASP A 75 16.60 -28.48 -10.57
N VAL A 76 15.47 -29.10 -10.95
CA VAL A 76 14.27 -29.17 -10.10
C VAL A 76 14.58 -29.79 -8.74
N THR A 77 15.31 -30.91 -8.73
CA THR A 77 15.68 -31.59 -7.48
C THR A 77 16.62 -30.73 -6.63
N ALA A 78 17.60 -30.07 -7.25
CA ALA A 78 18.53 -29.18 -6.57
C ALA A 78 17.83 -27.95 -5.98
N LEU A 79 16.91 -27.33 -6.71
CA LEU A 79 16.09 -26.22 -6.23
C LEU A 79 15.22 -26.64 -5.05
N ALA A 80 14.48 -27.74 -5.19
CA ALA A 80 13.61 -28.25 -4.13
C ALA A 80 14.41 -28.52 -2.83
N GLY A 81 15.56 -29.18 -2.95
CA GLY A 81 16.44 -29.45 -1.82
C GLY A 81 16.95 -28.18 -1.14
N GLN A 82 17.42 -27.19 -1.92
CA GLN A 82 17.91 -25.91 -1.37
C GLN A 82 16.80 -25.09 -0.71
N LEU A 83 15.62 -25.02 -1.32
CA LEU A 83 14.48 -24.30 -0.77
C LEU A 83 14.02 -24.92 0.55
N VAL A 84 13.80 -26.23 0.58
CA VAL A 84 13.36 -26.93 1.80
C VAL A 84 14.42 -26.81 2.89
N ALA A 85 15.69 -27.09 2.58
CA ALA A 85 16.77 -26.95 3.55
C ALA A 85 16.87 -25.52 4.07
N GLY A 86 16.82 -24.50 3.21
CA GLY A 86 16.90 -23.10 3.62
C GLY A 86 15.77 -22.69 4.56
N ILE A 87 14.53 -23.09 4.26
CA ILE A 87 13.38 -22.84 5.15
C ILE A 87 13.53 -23.57 6.48
N LEU A 88 13.95 -24.84 6.48
CA LEU A 88 14.17 -25.60 7.72
C LEU A 88 15.24 -24.97 8.62
N HIS A 89 16.34 -24.47 8.04
CA HIS A 89 17.36 -23.74 8.82
C HIS A 89 16.80 -22.44 9.40
N ALA A 90 16.03 -21.67 8.61
CA ALA A 90 15.40 -20.44 9.09
C ALA A 90 14.37 -20.68 10.20
N LEU A 91 13.66 -21.82 10.18
CA LEU A 91 12.75 -22.23 11.24
C LEU A 91 13.46 -22.74 12.50
N ALA A 92 14.64 -23.34 12.34
CA ALA A 92 15.42 -23.89 13.46
C ALA A 92 16.14 -22.81 14.28
N ASP A 93 16.57 -21.72 13.64
CA ASP A 93 17.26 -20.59 14.27
C ASP A 93 16.67 -19.23 13.82
N PRO A 94 15.46 -18.89 14.28
CA PRO A 94 14.80 -17.65 13.88
C PRO A 94 15.45 -16.45 14.57
N ALA A 95 16.01 -15.52 13.80
CA ALA A 95 16.53 -14.25 14.33
C ALA A 95 15.41 -13.37 14.93
N ASP A 96 14.23 -13.37 14.29
CA ASP A 96 12.99 -12.78 14.80
C ASP A 96 11.84 -13.78 14.52
N PRO A 97 11.10 -14.23 15.54
CA PRO A 97 10.06 -15.25 15.39
C PRO A 97 8.84 -14.80 14.59
N ARG A 98 8.73 -13.51 14.21
CA ARG A 98 7.60 -13.00 13.40
C ARG A 98 8.01 -12.45 12.04
N THR A 99 9.30 -12.41 11.74
CA THR A 99 9.77 -11.92 10.45
C THR A 99 9.30 -12.84 9.33
N MET A 100 8.53 -12.29 8.40
CA MET A 100 8.16 -12.93 7.16
C MET A 100 9.32 -12.87 6.18
N ALA A 101 9.50 -13.90 5.36
CA ALA A 101 10.65 -13.95 4.46
C ALA A 101 10.39 -14.73 3.18
N THR A 102 11.12 -14.38 2.14
CA THR A 102 11.22 -15.17 0.90
C THR A 102 12.65 -15.59 0.67
N LEU A 103 12.84 -16.89 0.47
CA LEU A 103 14.08 -17.47 -0.03
C LEU A 103 14.03 -17.57 -1.55
N ILE A 104 15.03 -17.00 -2.21
CA ILE A 104 15.24 -17.02 -3.65
C ILE A 104 16.50 -17.85 -3.93
N VAL A 105 16.37 -18.88 -4.75
CA VAL A 105 17.48 -19.74 -5.19
C VAL A 105 17.56 -19.70 -6.71
N ARG A 106 18.79 -19.66 -7.24
CA ARG A 106 19.08 -19.64 -8.67
C ARG A 106 20.14 -20.70 -8.99
N ILE A 107 19.94 -21.44 -10.08
CA ILE A 107 20.89 -22.43 -10.57
C ILE A 107 21.95 -21.74 -11.44
N PRO A 108 23.24 -22.10 -11.33
CA PRO A 108 24.28 -21.60 -12.21
C PRO A 108 24.03 -21.97 -13.67
N VAL A 109 24.10 -21.00 -14.58
CA VAL A 109 23.81 -21.18 -16.03
C VAL A 109 25.07 -21.28 -16.92
N GLY A 110 26.26 -21.33 -16.32
CA GLY A 110 27.54 -21.51 -17.02
C GLY A 110 28.61 -20.47 -16.66
N PRO A 111 29.85 -20.63 -17.15
CA PRO A 111 31.00 -19.82 -16.70
C PRO A 111 31.05 -18.40 -17.30
N THR A 112 30.33 -18.15 -18.40
CA THR A 112 30.32 -16.87 -19.12
C THR A 112 29.12 -16.00 -18.78
N ALA A 113 28.09 -16.58 -18.17
CA ALA A 113 26.96 -15.84 -17.67
C ALA A 113 27.33 -15.13 -16.37
N ALA A 114 26.70 -13.98 -16.10
CA ALA A 114 26.76 -13.37 -14.78
C ALA A 114 26.32 -14.44 -13.76
N GLN A 115 27.21 -14.81 -12.85
CA GLN A 115 26.90 -15.86 -11.89
C GLN A 115 25.78 -15.36 -10.98
N PRO A 116 24.68 -16.12 -10.83
CA PRO A 116 23.66 -15.74 -9.89
C PRO A 116 24.30 -15.66 -8.51
N ALA A 117 23.98 -14.59 -7.77
CA ALA A 117 24.29 -14.57 -6.35
C ALA A 117 23.68 -15.83 -5.72
N GLY A 118 24.37 -16.42 -4.72
CA GLY A 118 23.85 -17.54 -3.95
C GLY A 118 22.48 -17.23 -3.32
N PRO A 119 21.94 -18.13 -2.48
CA PRO A 119 20.60 -17.96 -1.91
C PRO A 119 20.39 -16.56 -1.34
N ARG A 120 19.31 -15.90 -1.76
CA ARG A 120 18.95 -14.55 -1.32
C ARG A 120 17.71 -14.60 -0.46
N TRP A 121 17.74 -13.86 0.64
CA TRP A 121 16.60 -13.66 1.51
C TRP A 121 16.08 -12.23 1.36
N LEU A 122 14.78 -12.11 1.15
CA LEU A 122 14.04 -10.87 1.39
C LEU A 122 13.24 -11.06 2.68
N THR A 123 13.22 -10.03 3.53
CA THR A 123 12.54 -10.10 4.82
C THR A 123 11.64 -8.88 5.04
N TRP A 124 10.53 -9.10 5.73
CA TRP A 124 9.59 -8.06 6.10
C TRP A 124 9.17 -8.26 7.56
N PRO A 125 9.11 -7.19 8.37
CA PRO A 125 8.53 -7.26 9.69
C PRO A 125 7.00 -7.38 9.58
N ASP A 126 6.36 -7.54 10.74
CA ASP A 126 4.91 -7.54 10.84
C ASP A 126 4.27 -6.21 10.42
N ASP A 127 3.06 -6.33 9.87
CA ASP A 127 2.17 -5.23 9.59
C ASP A 127 1.43 -4.75 10.85
N THR A 128 0.88 -3.55 10.77
CA THR A 128 -0.18 -3.15 11.70
C THR A 128 -1.52 -3.69 11.21
N LEU A 129 -2.19 -4.48 12.06
CA LEU A 129 -3.50 -5.07 11.77
C LEU A 129 -4.61 -4.19 12.32
N VAL A 130 -5.63 -3.94 11.50
CA VAL A 130 -6.88 -3.28 11.89
C VAL A 130 -8.03 -4.06 11.26
N THR A 131 -9.05 -4.43 12.03
CA THR A 131 -10.24 -5.10 11.47
C THR A 131 -11.29 -4.05 11.09
N ASP A 132 -11.83 -4.14 9.88
CA ASP A 132 -13.06 -3.42 9.54
C ASP A 132 -14.25 -4.18 10.14
N GLU A 133 -14.71 -3.71 11.30
CA GLU A 133 -15.81 -4.32 12.06
C GLU A 133 -17.11 -4.47 11.25
N ALA A 134 -17.32 -3.66 10.21
CA ALA A 134 -18.54 -3.72 9.40
C ALA A 134 -18.49 -4.83 8.34
N THR A 135 -17.32 -5.11 7.78
CA THR A 135 -17.15 -6.07 6.66
C THR A 135 -16.42 -7.35 7.06
N GLY A 136 -15.72 -7.34 8.20
CA GLY A 136 -14.87 -8.43 8.68
C GLY A 136 -13.51 -8.53 7.97
N TYR A 137 -13.16 -7.58 7.11
CA TYR A 137 -11.86 -7.59 6.42
C TYR A 137 -10.72 -7.22 7.37
N ASP A 138 -9.60 -7.92 7.23
CA ASP A 138 -8.33 -7.57 7.88
C ASP A 138 -7.59 -6.53 7.05
N VAL A 139 -7.41 -5.33 7.59
CA VAL A 139 -6.60 -4.27 6.99
C VAL A 139 -5.16 -4.39 7.50
N ARG A 140 -4.25 -4.71 6.59
CA ARG A 140 -2.82 -4.88 6.85
C ARG A 140 -2.06 -3.66 6.36
N ILE A 141 -1.53 -2.88 7.30
CA ILE A 141 -0.81 -1.64 7.01
C ILE A 141 0.69 -1.90 7.10
N THR A 142 1.40 -1.69 5.98
CA THR A 142 2.85 -1.88 5.98
C THR A 142 3.54 -0.90 6.92
N PRO A 143 4.70 -1.28 7.51
CA PRO A 143 5.50 -0.36 8.30
C PRO A 143 5.88 0.92 7.55
N ALA A 144 6.12 0.82 6.23
CA ALA A 144 6.43 1.96 5.37
C ALA A 144 5.24 2.92 5.27
N ALA A 145 4.04 2.42 4.98
CA ALA A 145 2.82 3.24 4.95
C ALA A 145 2.56 3.90 6.31
N LEU A 146 2.70 3.15 7.41
CA LEU A 146 2.55 3.70 8.76
C LEU A 146 3.58 4.79 9.07
N ALA A 147 4.83 4.61 8.65
CA ALA A 147 5.89 5.58 8.82
C ALA A 147 5.61 6.88 8.04
N GLU A 148 5.09 6.78 6.81
CA GLU A 148 4.68 7.94 6.01
C GLU A 148 3.51 8.69 6.65
N MET A 149 2.47 7.98 7.10
CA MET A 149 1.34 8.59 7.82
C MET A 149 1.82 9.36 9.06
N ARG A 150 2.72 8.75 9.83
CA ARG A 150 3.33 9.36 11.00
C ARG A 150 4.20 10.56 10.63
N ALA A 151 5.00 10.48 9.57
CA ALA A 151 5.85 11.57 9.11
C ALA A 151 5.00 12.79 8.74
N GLU A 152 3.89 12.59 8.04
CA GLU A 152 2.95 13.64 7.69
C GLU A 152 2.24 14.21 8.92
N ALA A 153 1.76 13.36 9.85
CA ALA A 153 1.14 13.82 11.09
C ALA A 153 2.10 14.69 11.93
N ARG A 154 3.37 14.29 12.04
CA ARG A 154 4.42 15.09 12.70
C ARG A 154 4.67 16.40 11.95
N ARG A 155 4.66 16.39 10.62
CA ARG A 155 4.82 17.60 9.81
C ARG A 155 3.65 18.56 10.04
N GLY A 156 2.42 18.07 9.97
CA GLY A 156 1.20 18.85 10.23
C GLY A 156 1.21 19.51 11.60
N ALA A 157 1.55 18.76 12.64
CA ALA A 157 1.69 19.29 13.99
C ALA A 157 2.68 20.46 14.09
N ARG A 158 3.79 20.40 13.33
CA ARG A 158 4.82 21.46 13.30
C ARG A 158 4.42 22.70 12.49
N VAL A 159 3.75 22.52 11.35
CA VAL A 159 3.58 23.61 10.37
C VAL A 159 2.16 24.17 10.29
N ARG A 160 1.15 23.43 10.77
CA ARG A 160 -0.27 23.84 10.78
C ARG A 160 -0.86 23.91 12.19
N GLY A 161 -0.31 23.13 13.11
CA GLY A 161 -0.71 23.09 14.52
C GLY A 161 -1.05 21.67 14.98
N PRO A 162 -0.93 21.38 16.29
CA PRO A 162 -1.02 20.01 16.82
C PRO A 162 -2.41 19.38 16.72
N ARG A 163 -3.45 20.21 16.53
CA ARG A 163 -4.86 19.78 16.40
C ARG A 163 -5.36 19.75 14.96
N VAL A 164 -4.59 20.25 13.99
CA VAL A 164 -5.03 20.29 12.59
C VAL A 164 -4.99 18.88 12.01
N GLU A 165 -6.13 18.43 11.49
CA GLU A 165 -6.25 17.18 10.77
C GLU A 165 -5.38 17.19 9.51
N THR A 166 -4.87 16.03 9.14
CA THR A 166 -4.16 15.79 7.89
C THR A 166 -4.54 14.44 7.33
N GLY A 167 -4.11 14.13 6.12
CA GLY A 167 -4.41 12.85 5.50
C GLY A 167 -3.74 12.72 4.15
N GLY A 168 -4.27 11.83 3.33
CA GLY A 168 -3.82 11.65 1.95
C GLY A 168 -4.40 10.40 1.32
N THR A 169 -3.70 9.91 0.29
CA THR A 169 -4.13 8.76 -0.51
C THR A 169 -3.51 7.47 0.04
N LEU A 170 -4.27 6.39 -0.01
CA LEU A 170 -3.78 5.03 0.24
C LEU A 170 -3.66 4.27 -1.08
N LEU A 171 -2.55 3.55 -1.24
CA LEU A 171 -2.35 2.61 -2.33
C LEU A 171 -2.21 1.19 -1.80
N GLY A 172 -2.74 0.24 -2.55
CA GLY A 172 -2.73 -1.16 -2.21
C GLY A 172 -3.75 -1.97 -2.99
N VAL A 173 -4.28 -3.02 -2.38
CA VAL A 173 -5.27 -3.89 -3.02
C VAL A 173 -6.22 -4.51 -1.99
N VAL A 174 -7.46 -4.73 -2.41
CA VAL A 174 -8.43 -5.57 -1.70
C VAL A 174 -8.36 -6.95 -2.30
N ASP A 175 -8.11 -7.96 -1.48
CA ASP A 175 -8.20 -9.37 -1.84
C ASP A 175 -9.46 -9.98 -1.22
N ASP A 176 -10.47 -10.20 -2.06
CA ASP A 176 -11.75 -10.77 -1.64
C ASP A 176 -11.67 -12.26 -1.34
N ALA A 177 -10.68 -12.97 -1.89
CA ALA A 177 -10.54 -14.41 -1.65
C ALA A 177 -10.06 -14.69 -0.23
N THR A 178 -9.21 -13.80 0.31
CA THR A 178 -8.65 -13.94 1.65
C THR A 178 -9.30 -13.02 2.69
N GLY A 179 -10.15 -12.08 2.28
CA GLY A 179 -10.75 -11.10 3.19
C GLY A 179 -9.73 -10.09 3.72
N VAL A 180 -8.69 -9.80 2.94
CA VAL A 180 -7.58 -8.93 3.35
C VAL A 180 -7.53 -7.67 2.52
N VAL A 181 -7.32 -6.53 3.17
CA VAL A 181 -7.00 -5.25 2.53
C VAL A 181 -5.54 -4.91 2.81
N PHE A 182 -4.72 -4.89 1.76
CA PHE A 182 -3.32 -4.52 1.85
C PHE A 182 -3.16 -3.02 1.64
N VAL A 183 -2.60 -2.32 2.63
CA VAL A 183 -2.20 -0.91 2.53
C VAL A 183 -0.68 -0.86 2.37
N ASP A 184 -0.23 -0.77 1.11
CA ASP A 184 1.20 -0.79 0.78
C ASP A 184 1.86 0.55 1.04
N GLU A 185 1.17 1.63 0.69
CA GLU A 185 1.68 3.00 0.72
C GLU A 185 0.62 3.97 1.21
N ALA A 186 1.09 5.02 1.86
CA ALA A 186 0.30 6.18 2.22
C ALA A 186 1.02 7.44 1.75
N THR A 187 0.26 8.42 1.29
CA THR A 187 0.80 9.73 0.90
C THR A 187 0.33 10.81 1.88
N GLY A 188 1.05 11.93 1.95
CA GLY A 188 0.52 13.17 2.54
C GLY A 188 -0.57 13.84 1.69
N PRO A 189 -1.09 14.99 2.12
CA PRO A 189 -2.24 15.62 1.50
C PRO A 189 -1.84 16.24 0.15
N PRO A 190 -2.60 16.01 -0.93
CA PRO A 190 -2.41 16.73 -2.20
C PRO A 190 -2.36 18.26 -2.03
N PRO A 191 -1.63 19.02 -2.87
CA PRO A 191 -1.43 20.46 -2.71
C PRO A 191 -2.70 21.30 -2.56
N ASP A 192 -3.76 20.92 -3.27
CA ASP A 192 -5.08 21.55 -3.27
C ASP A 192 -6.02 21.05 -2.15
N SER A 193 -5.52 20.19 -1.26
CA SER A 193 -6.26 19.76 -0.06
C SER A 193 -6.52 20.94 0.86
N LEU A 194 -7.63 20.86 1.60
CA LEU A 194 -7.98 21.85 2.62
C LEU A 194 -8.03 21.19 4.01
N LEU A 195 -7.24 21.73 4.94
CA LEU A 195 -7.00 21.13 6.25
C LEU A 195 -7.42 22.09 7.37
N THR A 196 -8.12 21.58 8.38
CA THR A 196 -8.53 22.30 9.60
C THR A 196 -8.50 21.38 10.82
N GLU A 197 -8.81 21.89 12.02
CA GLU A 197 -8.92 21.07 13.24
C GLU A 197 -10.15 20.14 13.27
N ALA A 198 -11.13 20.33 12.37
CA ALA A 198 -12.41 19.61 12.41
C ALA A 198 -12.83 19.04 11.04
N TYR A 199 -11.97 19.18 10.04
CA TYR A 199 -12.27 18.76 8.68
C TYR A 199 -11.02 18.67 7.82
N PHE A 200 -10.88 17.53 7.14
CA PHE A 200 -9.91 17.28 6.07
C PHE A 200 -10.64 17.08 4.74
N ARG A 201 -10.36 17.95 3.76
CA ARG A 201 -10.77 17.75 2.36
C ARG A 201 -9.57 17.31 1.54
N HIS A 202 -9.65 16.10 1.00
CA HIS A 202 -8.66 15.57 0.08
C HIS A 202 -8.74 16.30 -1.27
N GLY A 203 -7.58 16.74 -1.76
CA GLY A 203 -7.41 17.37 -3.07
C GLY A 203 -7.09 16.36 -4.18
N LEU A 204 -7.11 16.80 -5.44
CA LEU A 204 -6.88 15.93 -6.60
C LEU A 204 -5.58 16.23 -7.34
N ASP A 205 -4.92 17.34 -7.02
CA ASP A 205 -3.74 17.79 -7.77
C ASP A 205 -2.59 16.77 -7.66
N GLY A 206 -2.14 16.31 -8.84
CA GLY A 206 -1.10 15.30 -8.98
C GLY A 206 -1.50 13.85 -8.63
N VAL A 207 -2.72 13.60 -8.14
CA VAL A 207 -3.14 12.25 -7.68
C VAL A 207 -3.13 11.25 -8.83
N SER A 208 -3.75 11.56 -9.97
CA SER A 208 -3.81 10.64 -11.12
C SER A 208 -2.41 10.30 -11.67
N ASN A 209 -1.51 11.28 -11.74
CA ASN A 209 -0.13 11.07 -12.19
C ASN A 209 0.64 10.16 -11.23
N HIS A 210 0.48 10.39 -9.92
CA HIS A 210 1.09 9.54 -8.91
C HIS A 210 0.56 8.10 -9.01
N LEU A 211 -0.76 7.91 -9.13
CA LEU A 211 -1.36 6.59 -9.29
C LEU A 211 -0.89 5.87 -10.55
N ALA A 212 -0.79 6.57 -11.68
CA ALA A 212 -0.29 6.00 -12.93
C ALA A 212 1.16 5.53 -12.79
N ALA A 213 2.04 6.37 -12.22
CA ALA A 213 3.44 6.03 -11.99
C ALA A 213 3.60 4.83 -11.03
N ARG A 214 2.79 4.75 -9.97
CA ARG A 214 2.84 3.61 -9.03
C ARG A 214 2.28 2.33 -9.66
N ARG A 215 1.24 2.40 -10.49
CA ARG A 215 0.73 1.23 -11.23
C ARG A 215 1.80 0.66 -12.15
N GLU A 216 2.50 1.51 -12.89
CA GLU A 216 3.61 1.09 -13.76
C GLU A 216 4.75 0.47 -12.94
N ALA A 217 5.22 1.17 -11.91
CA ALA A 217 6.34 0.73 -11.07
C ALA A 217 6.06 -0.55 -10.25
N THR A 218 4.78 -0.93 -10.06
CA THR A 218 4.41 -2.12 -9.27
C THR A 218 3.88 -3.27 -10.12
N GLY A 219 3.92 -3.17 -11.46
CA GLY A 219 3.31 -4.19 -12.33
C GLY A 219 1.81 -4.34 -12.09
N ASN A 220 1.12 -3.24 -11.75
CA ASN A 220 -0.31 -3.17 -11.41
C ASN A 220 -0.72 -3.91 -10.11
N LEU A 221 0.24 -4.30 -9.26
CA LEU A 221 -0.03 -4.98 -7.98
C LEU A 221 -0.53 -4.04 -6.87
N SER A 222 -0.23 -2.74 -6.99
CA SER A 222 -0.68 -1.70 -6.07
C SER A 222 -1.40 -0.60 -6.83
N ARG A 223 -2.62 -0.28 -6.39
CA ARG A 223 -3.51 0.70 -7.05
C ARG A 223 -4.14 1.60 -6.01
N PHE A 224 -4.91 2.59 -6.46
CA PHE A 224 -5.73 3.40 -5.55
C PHE A 224 -6.59 2.48 -4.66
N LEU A 225 -6.44 2.63 -3.36
CA LEU A 225 -7.16 1.84 -2.37
C LEU A 225 -8.18 2.69 -1.62
N GLY A 226 -7.88 3.96 -1.39
CA GLY A 226 -8.74 4.83 -0.62
C GLY A 226 -8.01 6.04 -0.07
N MET A 227 -8.49 6.52 1.08
CA MET A 227 -7.97 7.71 1.74
C MET A 227 -7.72 7.42 3.21
N TRP A 228 -6.81 8.18 3.78
CA TRP A 228 -6.62 8.23 5.21
C TRP A 228 -6.65 9.66 5.72
N HIS A 229 -7.00 9.83 6.99
CA HIS A 229 -6.84 11.09 7.70
C HIS A 229 -6.64 10.89 9.20
N THR A 230 -6.40 11.98 9.91
CA THR A 230 -6.13 11.97 11.35
C THR A 230 -7.20 12.68 12.16
N HIS A 231 -7.47 12.20 13.35
CA HIS A 231 -8.20 12.88 14.42
C HIS A 231 -7.26 13.15 15.61
N PRO A 232 -6.48 14.26 15.61
CA PRO A 232 -5.50 14.50 16.65
C PRO A 232 -6.15 14.58 18.04
N HIS A 233 -5.57 13.86 19.00
CA HIS A 233 -6.00 13.85 20.41
C HIS A 233 -7.45 13.39 20.69
N THR A 234 -8.16 12.87 19.69
CA THR A 234 -9.55 12.41 19.78
C THR A 234 -9.71 11.03 19.17
N ALA A 235 -10.82 10.36 19.43
CA ALA A 235 -11.03 8.99 18.96
C ALA A 235 -10.94 8.91 17.42
N ALA A 236 -10.38 7.80 16.91
CA ALA A 236 -10.31 7.52 15.48
C ALA A 236 -11.68 7.33 14.81
N GLN A 237 -12.75 7.24 15.59
CA GLN A 237 -14.09 7.05 15.07
C GLN A 237 -14.51 8.22 14.18
N PRO A 238 -15.13 7.95 13.02
CA PRO A 238 -15.47 8.99 12.07
C PRO A 238 -16.60 9.88 12.59
N SER A 239 -16.50 11.17 12.31
CA SER A 239 -17.55 12.15 12.54
C SER A 239 -18.77 11.89 11.64
N ALA A 240 -19.88 12.57 11.90
CA ALA A 240 -21.04 12.51 11.01
C ALA A 240 -20.70 13.00 9.58
N THR A 241 -19.82 14.00 9.48
CA THR A 241 -19.31 14.52 8.21
C THR A 241 -18.48 13.46 7.48
N ASP A 242 -17.60 12.76 8.19
CA ASP A 242 -16.78 11.70 7.59
C ASP A 242 -17.63 10.54 7.08
N ARG A 243 -18.66 10.13 7.84
CA ARG A 243 -19.59 9.07 7.41
C ARG A 243 -20.38 9.45 6.16
N ALA A 244 -20.81 10.70 6.06
CA ALA A 244 -21.48 11.22 4.87
C ALA A 244 -20.52 11.24 3.65
N ALA A 245 -19.27 11.66 3.87
CA ALA A 245 -18.23 11.66 2.84
C ALA A 245 -17.88 10.22 2.38
N MET A 246 -17.79 9.26 3.31
CA MET A 246 -17.57 7.83 3.02
C MET A 246 -18.64 7.21 2.12
N THR A 247 -19.89 7.64 2.25
CA THR A 247 -20.97 7.10 1.40
C THR A 247 -20.85 7.60 -0.03
N SER A 248 -20.25 8.77 -0.21
CA SER A 248 -20.15 9.46 -1.48
C SER A 248 -18.87 9.10 -2.23
N LEU A 249 -17.73 8.84 -1.56
CA LEU A 249 -16.42 8.41 -2.11
C LEU A 249 -16.22 8.80 -3.59
N THR A 250 -16.31 10.10 -3.87
CA THR A 250 -16.56 10.66 -5.20
C THR A 250 -15.28 10.98 -5.97
N LEU A 251 -14.11 10.43 -5.60
CA LEU A 251 -12.88 10.78 -6.32
C LEU A 251 -13.06 10.44 -7.81
N PRO A 252 -12.97 11.44 -8.71
CA PRO A 252 -13.18 11.27 -10.15
C PRO A 252 -11.92 10.66 -10.76
N LEU A 253 -11.67 9.40 -10.42
CA LEU A 253 -10.60 8.60 -10.99
C LEU A 253 -11.22 7.72 -12.08
N ASP A 254 -10.61 7.69 -13.26
CA ASP A 254 -11.13 6.94 -14.41
C ASP A 254 -11.30 5.43 -14.11
N ASP A 255 -10.42 4.88 -13.27
CA ASP A 255 -10.41 3.48 -12.81
C ASP A 255 -10.69 3.36 -11.31
N ALA A 256 -11.58 4.20 -10.78
CA ALA A 256 -11.86 4.17 -9.36
C ALA A 256 -12.51 2.83 -8.95
N PRO A 257 -11.99 2.12 -7.93
CA PRO A 257 -12.58 0.87 -7.49
C PRO A 257 -13.98 1.09 -6.92
N ALA A 258 -14.83 0.08 -7.07
CA ALA A 258 -16.20 0.07 -6.53
C ALA A 258 -16.26 0.18 -5.00
N ARG A 259 -15.13 -0.10 -4.33
CA ARG A 259 -14.95 0.05 -2.89
C ARG A 259 -13.70 0.86 -2.62
N ALA A 260 -13.71 1.67 -1.57
CA ALA A 260 -12.52 2.37 -1.13
C ALA A 260 -12.38 2.28 0.40
N LEU A 261 -11.15 2.12 0.85
CA LEU A 261 -10.81 2.12 2.26
C LEU A 261 -10.82 3.56 2.79
N VAL A 262 -11.51 3.77 3.90
CA VAL A 262 -11.32 4.96 4.73
C VAL A 262 -10.65 4.54 6.02
N LEU A 263 -9.47 5.12 6.25
CA LEU A 263 -8.64 4.85 7.41
C LEU A 263 -8.47 6.12 8.24
N THR A 264 -8.85 6.08 9.51
CA THR A 264 -8.68 7.23 10.40
C THR A 264 -7.71 6.86 11.51
N ALA A 265 -6.67 7.67 11.70
CA ALA A 265 -5.72 7.55 12.79
C ALA A 265 -6.07 8.55 13.90
N GLY A 266 -6.27 8.08 15.12
CA GLY A 266 -6.59 8.95 16.25
C GLY A 266 -6.10 8.38 17.57
N GLY A 267 -6.56 8.97 18.65
CA GLY A 267 -6.38 8.44 20.00
C GLY A 267 -6.33 9.55 21.03
N PRO A 268 -6.60 9.24 22.32
CA PRO A 268 -6.44 10.20 23.41
C PRO A 268 -5.03 10.81 23.42
N GLY A 269 -4.89 12.00 24.01
CA GLY A 269 -3.63 12.74 24.06
C GLY A 269 -2.37 11.89 24.31
N PRO A 270 -2.33 11.01 25.32
CA PRO A 270 -1.19 10.12 25.57
C PRO A 270 -0.86 9.16 24.41
N VAL A 271 -1.88 8.53 23.80
CA VAL A 271 -1.73 7.60 22.66
C VAL A 271 -1.19 8.37 21.46
N TRP A 272 -1.81 9.51 21.14
CA TRP A 272 -1.39 10.36 20.03
C TRP A 272 0.06 10.84 20.17
N HIS A 273 0.43 11.33 21.36
CA HIS A 273 1.80 11.78 21.61
C HIS A 273 2.81 10.62 21.49
N LYS A 274 2.46 9.43 21.99
CA LYS A 274 3.31 8.25 21.90
C LYS A 274 3.53 7.84 20.44
N TRP A 275 2.48 7.81 19.62
CA TRP A 275 2.61 7.54 18.19
C TRP A 275 3.55 8.51 17.49
N LEU A 276 3.37 9.81 17.69
CA LEU A 276 4.25 10.81 17.08
C LEU A 276 5.70 10.68 17.58
N ALA A 277 5.91 10.40 18.87
CA ALA A 277 7.23 10.33 19.48
C ALA A 277 8.00 9.05 19.12
N THR A 278 7.43 7.88 19.39
CA THR A 278 8.11 6.57 19.35
C THR A 278 7.62 5.66 18.23
N GLY A 279 6.47 5.95 17.63
CA GLY A 279 5.90 5.15 16.54
C GLY A 279 4.99 4.01 17.00
N ASP A 280 4.73 3.89 18.31
CA ASP A 280 3.70 2.99 18.82
C ASP A 280 2.35 3.43 18.27
N GLY A 281 1.71 2.57 17.47
CA GLY A 281 0.60 2.94 16.58
C GLY A 281 -0.54 3.72 17.27
N PRO A 282 -1.23 4.60 16.53
CA PRO A 282 -2.43 5.26 17.02
C PRO A 282 -3.58 4.26 17.10
N ASP A 283 -4.70 4.69 17.67
CA ASP A 283 -5.96 3.99 17.46
C ASP A 283 -6.35 4.16 15.99
N PHE A 284 -6.76 3.07 15.34
CA PHE A 284 -7.24 3.11 13.97
C PHE A 284 -8.73 2.80 13.91
N TYR A 285 -9.42 3.51 13.03
CA TYR A 285 -10.70 3.10 12.48
C TYR A 285 -10.48 2.78 11.01
N ALA A 286 -10.96 1.62 10.55
CA ALA A 286 -10.92 1.24 9.16
C ALA A 286 -12.32 0.86 8.68
N HIS A 287 -12.67 1.28 7.47
CA HIS A 287 -13.90 0.87 6.82
C HIS A 287 -13.75 0.79 5.31
N LEU A 288 -14.01 -0.38 4.73
CA LEU A 288 -14.05 -0.60 3.30
C LEU A 288 -15.46 -0.27 2.78
N ALA A 289 -15.69 1.00 2.46
CA ALA A 289 -16.98 1.48 2.01
C ALA A 289 -17.24 1.13 0.55
N ALA A 290 -18.45 0.66 0.25
CA ALA A 290 -18.95 0.50 -1.11
C ALA A 290 -19.40 1.86 -1.66
N ARG A 291 -19.03 2.15 -2.91
CA ARG A 291 -19.44 3.36 -3.59
C ARG A 291 -20.90 3.23 -4.01
N THR A 292 -21.75 4.13 -3.53
CA THR A 292 -23.20 4.10 -3.82
C THR A 292 -23.62 5.03 -4.96
N ALA A 293 -22.73 5.91 -5.43
CA ALA A 293 -22.97 6.83 -6.55
C ALA A 293 -21.84 6.79 -7.60
N PRO A 294 -22.12 7.05 -8.89
CA PRO A 294 -21.07 7.21 -9.91
C PRO A 294 -20.06 8.29 -9.48
N ALA A 295 -18.82 8.20 -9.97
CA ALA A 295 -17.84 9.28 -9.80
C ALA A 295 -18.47 10.61 -10.24
N ALA A 296 -18.45 11.61 -9.37
CA ALA A 296 -19.00 12.92 -9.69
C ALA A 296 -18.22 13.52 -10.87
N THR A 297 -18.92 13.99 -11.90
CA THR A 297 -18.31 14.64 -13.08
C THR A 297 -17.67 15.99 -12.75
N GLU A 298 -18.02 16.57 -11.59
CA GLU A 298 -17.44 17.79 -11.06
C GLU A 298 -16.93 17.55 -9.63
N PRO A 299 -15.79 18.16 -9.24
CA PRO A 299 -15.35 18.17 -7.85
C PRO A 299 -16.47 18.75 -6.97
N PRO A 300 -16.67 18.25 -5.75
CA PRO A 300 -17.60 18.87 -4.82
C PRO A 300 -17.26 20.35 -4.64
N ALA A 301 -18.29 21.20 -4.55
CA ALA A 301 -18.15 22.65 -4.46
C ALA A 301 -17.12 23.04 -3.39
N SER A 302 -16.35 24.10 -3.67
CA SER A 302 -15.21 24.52 -2.83
C SER A 302 -15.60 25.01 -1.44
N GLU A 303 -16.89 25.13 -1.13
CA GLU A 303 -17.38 25.65 0.12
C GLU A 303 -17.24 24.63 1.26
N ALA A 304 -16.66 25.10 2.35
CA ALA A 304 -16.65 24.39 3.61
C ALA A 304 -18.08 24.05 4.05
N PRO A 305 -18.29 22.94 4.78
CA PRO A 305 -19.56 22.72 5.44
C PRO A 305 -19.96 23.97 6.25
N ALA A 306 -21.14 24.54 5.94
CA ALA A 306 -21.59 25.82 6.51
C ALA A 306 -21.66 25.83 8.05
N HIS A 307 -21.63 24.66 8.69
CA HIS A 307 -21.66 24.48 10.14
C HIS A 307 -20.32 24.74 10.84
N LEU A 308 -19.19 24.82 10.12
CA LEU A 308 -17.86 24.93 10.74
C LEU A 308 -17.53 26.33 11.29
N GLY A 309 -18.33 27.37 10.99
CA GLY A 309 -18.06 28.73 11.44
C GLY A 309 -16.75 29.31 10.86
N PRO A 310 -16.16 30.36 11.47
CA PRO A 310 -14.88 30.90 11.03
C PRO A 310 -13.73 29.96 11.45
N VAL A 311 -13.13 29.26 10.48
CA VAL A 311 -12.00 28.34 10.68
C VAL A 311 -10.79 28.76 9.85
N THR A 312 -9.59 28.56 10.38
CA THR A 312 -8.34 28.73 9.64
C THR A 312 -8.07 27.51 8.76
N TRP A 313 -8.02 27.74 7.46
CA TRP A 313 -7.70 26.73 6.46
C TRP A 313 -6.21 26.68 6.18
N TRP A 314 -5.67 25.48 6.08
CA TRP A 314 -4.31 25.23 5.65
C TRP A 314 -4.31 24.47 4.33
N PRO A 315 -3.43 24.82 3.37
CA PRO A 315 -3.27 24.04 2.16
C PRO A 315 -2.53 22.73 2.46
N GLY A 316 -2.74 21.74 1.60
CA GLY A 316 -1.96 20.52 1.59
C GLY A 316 -0.57 20.72 0.98
N GLY A 317 -0.02 19.64 0.44
CA GLY A 317 1.22 19.64 -0.33
C GLY A 317 2.37 18.95 0.39
N TYR A 318 3.03 18.06 -0.36
CA TYR A 318 4.34 17.48 -0.04
C TYR A 318 5.36 18.63 -0.05
N ALA A 319 6.27 18.70 0.93
CA ALA A 319 7.27 19.75 0.93
C ALA A 319 8.27 19.53 -0.22
N ILE A 320 8.02 20.14 -1.39
CA ILE A 320 9.04 20.55 -2.35
C ILE A 320 8.71 22.01 -2.74
N ARG A 321 9.60 22.96 -2.43
CA ARG A 321 9.48 24.42 -2.68
C ARG A 321 8.98 24.74 -4.10
N LEU A 322 8.29 25.83 -4.44
CA LEU A 322 7.80 27.06 -3.79
C LEU A 322 6.58 27.48 -4.64
N HIS A 323 5.43 27.81 -4.06
CA HIS A 323 4.37 28.48 -4.82
C HIS A 323 4.72 29.95 -5.03
N ARG A 324 4.73 30.40 -6.29
CA ARG A 324 4.62 31.82 -6.65
C ARG A 324 3.27 32.33 -6.12
N PRO A 325 3.15 33.59 -5.67
CA PRO A 325 1.88 34.12 -5.24
C PRO A 325 0.89 34.13 -6.41
N VAL A 326 -0.30 33.58 -6.20
CA VAL A 326 -1.45 33.75 -7.12
C VAL A 326 -1.98 35.17 -6.93
N PRO A 327 -2.08 36.00 -7.99
CA PRO A 327 -2.67 37.32 -7.89
C PRO A 327 -4.17 37.22 -7.60
N VAL A 328 -4.65 38.02 -6.65
CA VAL A 328 -6.08 38.21 -6.37
C VAL A 328 -6.77 38.80 -7.60
N PRO A 329 -7.92 38.27 -8.08
CA PRO A 329 -8.70 38.92 -9.11
C PRO A 329 -9.29 40.22 -8.53
N ARG A 330 -8.85 41.37 -9.06
CA ARG A 330 -9.53 42.65 -8.80
C ARG A 330 -10.93 42.59 -9.42
N LYS A 331 -11.96 42.60 -8.55
CA LYS A 331 -13.34 42.91 -8.94
C LYS A 331 -13.51 44.42 -9.18
N GLY A 332 -14.09 44.76 -10.33
CA GLY A 332 -14.79 46.03 -10.64
C GLY A 332 -13.86 47.19 -11.05
N SER A 333 -14.20 48.03 -12.02
CA SER A 333 -15.53 48.58 -12.32
C SER A 333 -15.77 48.83 -13.81
N ARG A 334 -17.05 48.79 -14.16
CA ARG A 334 -17.65 49.37 -15.37
C ARG A 334 -17.34 50.87 -15.47
N SER A 335 -17.00 51.32 -16.67
CA SER A 335 -17.48 52.55 -17.32
C SER A 335 -17.08 52.46 -18.79
#